data_AF-A0A0L0W1P7-F1
#
_entry.id   AF-A0A0L0W1P7-F1
#
_cell.length_a   1.000
_cell.length_b   1.000
_cell.length_c   1.000
_cell.angle_alpha   90.00
_cell.angle_beta   90.00
_cell.angle_gamma   90.00
#
_symmetry.space_group_name_H-M   'P 1'
#
loop_
_entity.id
_entity.type
_entity.pdbx_description
1 polymer ?
#
loop_
_entity_poly.entity_id
_entity_poly.type
_entity_poly.pdbx_seq_one_letter_code
_entity_poly.pdbx_strand_id
1 'polypeptide(L)'
;MAEKTTQFLFWAAAKSPLILSTDISQLTQEEINLLQNPAVLAINQDDLGKPITLRKRYPDDMDVCAGPLGDGSKVATIINWSDKDTQKTLKLEDLGFSSGYLNEVLTGKPLQTLDGKYGFDVPVHGSLLVRITEGQLAPQPNFKRFPVKLAELSGGAYIKQLNTGVKVATEVATGLKPKHKGGLLWKDIPSSLNDETLVSFEYINPQLSPENMDNSKLNFKHVPLVINNNQVFYLDFPISGKLWEKPSTGFLALLPLQDGLNTILIQGEGDWALDFVSLSVQQKL
;
A
#
# COMPACT_ATOMS: atom_id res chain seq x y z
N MET A 1 -6.08 -16.86 -16.42
CA MET A 1 -5.05 -17.36 -15.48
C MET A 1 -4.44 -16.27 -14.60
N ALA A 2 -4.23 -15.03 -15.08
CA ALA A 2 -3.60 -13.95 -14.31
C ALA A 2 -4.24 -13.74 -12.92
N GLU A 3 -5.55 -13.49 -12.85
CA GLU A 3 -6.23 -13.25 -11.57
C GLU A 3 -6.21 -14.46 -10.62
N LYS A 4 -6.39 -15.68 -11.14
CA LYS A 4 -6.26 -16.93 -10.35
C LYS A 4 -4.88 -17.06 -9.73
N THR A 5 -3.85 -16.72 -10.51
CA THR A 5 -2.46 -16.68 -10.06
C THR A 5 -2.29 -15.62 -8.97
N THR A 6 -2.73 -14.39 -9.22
CA THR A 6 -2.67 -13.30 -8.24
C THR A 6 -3.37 -13.64 -6.93
N GLN A 7 -4.57 -14.22 -6.98
CA GLN A 7 -5.29 -14.67 -5.79
C GLN A 7 -4.47 -15.69 -4.99
N PHE A 8 -3.99 -16.74 -5.66
CA PHE A 8 -3.24 -17.81 -5.01
C PHE A 8 -1.93 -17.31 -4.39
N LEU A 9 -1.14 -16.54 -5.14
CA LEU A 9 0.13 -15.99 -4.67
C LEU A 9 -0.05 -15.02 -3.51
N PHE A 10 -1.06 -14.15 -3.59
CA PHE A 10 -1.36 -13.21 -2.51
C PHE A 10 -1.77 -13.95 -1.24
N TRP A 11 -2.69 -14.91 -1.33
CA TRP A 11 -3.13 -15.70 -0.17
C TRP A 11 -1.98 -16.50 0.43
N ALA A 12 -1.13 -17.09 -0.41
CA ALA A 12 0.05 -17.82 0.04
C ALA A 12 0.98 -16.91 0.85
N ALA A 13 1.37 -15.75 0.30
CA ALA A 13 2.25 -14.79 0.95
C ALA A 13 1.61 -14.13 2.19
N ALA A 14 0.28 -13.96 2.20
CA ALA A 14 -0.48 -13.46 3.34
C ALA A 14 -0.68 -14.50 4.45
N LYS A 15 -0.15 -15.72 4.29
CA LYS A 15 -0.31 -16.85 5.23
C LYS A 15 -1.78 -17.19 5.48
N SER A 16 -2.64 -16.94 4.48
CA SER A 16 -4.05 -17.31 4.56
C SER A 16 -4.21 -18.83 4.47
N PRO A 17 -5.24 -19.43 5.10
CA PRO A 17 -5.66 -20.77 4.75
C PRO A 17 -5.92 -20.88 3.24
N LEU A 18 -5.34 -21.89 2.60
CA LEU A 18 -5.51 -22.17 1.17
C LEU A 18 -6.62 -23.21 0.98
N ILE A 19 -7.87 -22.77 1.14
CA ILE A 19 -9.06 -23.63 1.02
C ILE A 19 -9.64 -23.49 -0.38
N LEU A 20 -9.76 -24.61 -1.10
CA LEU A 20 -10.33 -24.64 -2.45
C LEU A 20 -11.86 -24.77 -2.39
N SER A 21 -12.57 -23.85 -3.05
CA SER A 21 -14.03 -23.90 -3.21
C SER A 21 -14.47 -24.19 -4.65
N THR A 22 -13.52 -24.37 -5.57
CA THR A 22 -13.78 -24.69 -6.98
C THR A 22 -14.12 -26.16 -7.16
N ASP A 23 -14.79 -26.50 -8.25
CA ASP A 23 -14.96 -27.90 -8.66
C ASP A 23 -13.59 -28.47 -9.07
N ILE A 24 -13.04 -29.35 -8.24
CA ILE A 24 -11.73 -29.96 -8.46
C ILE A 24 -11.70 -30.87 -9.69
N SER A 25 -12.85 -31.35 -10.17
CA SER A 25 -12.93 -32.18 -11.39
C SER A 25 -12.74 -31.37 -12.67
N GLN A 26 -12.90 -30.05 -12.59
CA GLN A 26 -12.81 -29.11 -13.71
C GLN A 26 -11.50 -28.34 -13.73
N LEU A 27 -10.58 -28.61 -12.80
CA LEU A 27 -9.27 -27.98 -12.81
C LEU A 27 -8.45 -28.42 -14.02
N THR A 28 -7.92 -27.44 -14.74
CA THR A 28 -6.93 -27.68 -15.78
C THR A 28 -5.60 -28.10 -15.15
N GLN A 29 -4.73 -28.77 -15.92
CA GLN A 29 -3.41 -29.15 -15.43
C GLN A 29 -2.55 -27.94 -15.04
N GLU A 30 -2.71 -26.81 -15.73
CA GLU A 30 -2.03 -25.57 -15.41
C GLU A 30 -2.41 -25.06 -14.01
N GLU A 31 -3.70 -25.08 -13.68
CA GLU A 31 -4.19 -24.70 -12.36
C GLU A 31 -3.75 -25.67 -11.27
N ILE A 32 -3.75 -26.97 -11.55
CA ILE A 32 -3.22 -27.98 -10.62
C ILE A 32 -1.75 -27.70 -10.33
N ASN A 33 -0.94 -27.45 -11.36
CA ASN A 33 0.49 -27.17 -11.22
C ASN A 33 0.74 -25.88 -10.41
N LEU A 34 -0.08 -24.84 -10.62
CA LEU A 34 -0.04 -23.62 -9.83
C LEU A 34 -0.35 -23.91 -8.35
N LEU A 35 -1.47 -24.57 -8.07
CA LEU A 35 -1.93 -24.86 -6.70
C LEU A 35 -0.99 -25.80 -5.94
N GLN A 36 -0.26 -26.67 -6.66
CA GLN A 36 0.71 -27.61 -6.10
C GLN A 36 2.15 -27.08 -6.10
N ASN A 37 2.39 -25.82 -6.48
CA ASN A 37 3.75 -25.28 -6.57
C ASN A 37 4.44 -25.32 -5.19
N PRO A 38 5.50 -26.13 -5.00
CA PRO A 38 6.08 -26.36 -3.70
C PRO A 38 6.77 -25.11 -3.13
N ALA A 39 7.31 -24.23 -3.98
CA ALA A 39 7.94 -23.00 -3.53
C ALA A 39 6.91 -22.01 -2.98
N VAL A 40 5.75 -21.87 -3.63
CA VAL A 40 4.65 -21.03 -3.15
C VAL A 40 4.05 -21.60 -1.86
N LEU A 41 3.86 -22.92 -1.79
CA LEU A 41 3.36 -23.58 -0.58
C LEU A 41 4.33 -23.44 0.60
N ALA A 42 5.64 -23.51 0.36
CA ALA A 42 6.66 -23.26 1.38
C ALA A 42 6.60 -21.82 1.92
N ILE A 43 6.31 -20.82 1.06
CA ILE A 43 6.03 -19.46 1.54
C ILE A 43 4.80 -19.45 2.45
N ASN A 44 3.71 -20.13 2.08
CA ASN A 44 2.50 -20.14 2.90
C ASN A 44 2.69 -20.83 4.25
N GLN A 45 3.44 -21.93 4.27
CA GLN A 45 3.67 -22.80 5.43
C GLN A 45 4.96 -22.49 6.20
N ASP A 46 5.63 -21.38 5.88
CA ASP A 46 6.86 -20.98 6.58
C ASP A 46 6.61 -20.73 8.08
N ASP A 47 7.47 -21.32 8.92
CA ASP A 47 7.31 -21.46 10.37
C ASP A 47 7.18 -20.13 11.13
N LEU A 48 7.67 -19.03 10.54
CA LEU A 48 7.55 -17.72 11.15
C LEU A 48 6.10 -17.23 11.19
N GLY A 49 5.25 -17.69 10.27
CA GLY A 49 3.83 -17.39 10.22
C GLY A 49 3.48 -15.90 10.07
N LYS A 50 4.45 -15.05 9.71
CA LYS A 50 4.24 -13.60 9.58
C LYS A 50 3.71 -13.26 8.18
N PRO A 51 2.55 -12.59 8.06
CA PRO A 51 2.00 -12.22 6.76
C PRO A 51 2.80 -11.11 6.11
N ILE A 52 2.70 -11.02 4.78
CA ILE A 52 3.03 -9.78 4.06
C ILE A 52 2.17 -8.62 4.55
N THR A 53 2.73 -7.42 4.51
CA THR A 53 1.98 -6.18 4.74
C THR A 53 2.22 -5.24 3.56
N LEU A 54 1.26 -4.37 3.26
CA LEU A 54 1.46 -3.30 2.27
C LEU A 54 2.69 -2.47 2.68
N ARG A 55 3.67 -2.39 1.78
CA ARG A 55 4.90 -1.62 1.98
C ARG A 55 4.84 -0.28 1.27
N LYS A 56 4.33 -0.29 0.05
CA LYS A 56 4.27 0.91 -0.79
C LYS A 56 3.16 0.78 -1.81
N ARG A 57 2.44 1.88 -2.00
CA ARG A 57 1.47 2.06 -3.07
C ARG A 57 2.00 3.00 -4.13
N TYR A 58 1.87 2.58 -5.38
CA TYR A 58 1.96 3.40 -6.57
C TYR A 58 0.52 3.60 -7.07
N PRO A 59 -0.10 4.77 -6.81
CA PRO A 59 -1.52 5.00 -7.10
C PRO A 59 -1.84 4.70 -8.57
N ASP A 60 -2.95 4.00 -8.81
CA ASP A 60 -3.43 3.57 -10.14
C ASP A 60 -2.42 2.74 -10.97
N ASP A 61 -1.40 2.17 -10.32
CA ASP A 61 -0.27 1.50 -10.98
C ASP A 61 -0.02 0.10 -10.40
N MET A 62 0.52 0.05 -9.17
CA MET A 62 0.83 -1.21 -8.48
C MET A 62 0.92 -1.07 -6.96
N ASP A 63 0.70 -2.18 -6.27
CA ASP A 63 1.02 -2.31 -4.85
C ASP A 63 2.19 -3.28 -4.63
N VAL A 64 3.05 -2.93 -3.68
CA VAL A 64 4.12 -3.80 -3.18
C VAL A 64 3.80 -4.22 -1.76
N CYS A 65 3.56 -5.51 -1.55
CA CYS A 65 3.31 -6.10 -0.23
C CYS A 65 4.46 -7.06 0.11
N ALA A 66 5.06 -6.92 1.30
CA ALA A 66 6.23 -7.73 1.67
C ALA A 66 6.27 -8.11 3.15
N GLY A 67 6.86 -9.26 3.45
CA GLY A 67 6.92 -9.87 4.77
C GLY A 67 8.16 -10.74 4.96
N PRO A 68 8.68 -10.84 6.19
CA PRO A 68 9.83 -11.70 6.49
C PRO A 68 9.45 -13.18 6.45
N LEU A 69 10.43 -14.04 6.17
CA LEU A 69 10.36 -15.49 6.35
C LEU A 69 11.27 -15.92 7.52
N GLY A 70 11.06 -17.14 8.03
CA GLY A 70 11.80 -17.70 9.16
C GLY A 70 13.28 -17.93 8.89
N ASP A 71 13.65 -18.11 7.63
CA ASP A 71 15.05 -18.25 7.17
C ASP A 71 15.81 -16.91 7.10
N GLY A 72 15.17 -15.79 7.46
CA GLY A 72 15.74 -14.44 7.42
C GLY A 72 15.62 -13.76 6.05
N SER A 73 15.12 -14.46 5.03
CA SER A 73 14.79 -13.87 3.74
C SER A 73 13.49 -13.06 3.81
N LYS A 74 13.16 -12.37 2.71
CA LYS A 74 11.91 -11.61 2.57
C LYS A 74 11.18 -12.03 1.32
N VAL A 75 9.88 -12.22 1.43
CA VAL A 75 8.98 -12.42 0.29
C VAL A 75 8.25 -11.13 -0.02
N ALA A 76 8.02 -10.87 -1.30
CA ALA A 76 7.20 -9.75 -1.76
C ALA A 76 6.29 -10.18 -2.91
N THR A 77 5.06 -9.69 -2.89
CA THR A 77 4.13 -9.77 -4.01
C THR A 77 3.91 -8.37 -4.58
N ILE A 78 3.98 -8.26 -5.89
CA ILE A 78 3.73 -7.03 -6.64
C ILE A 78 2.50 -7.27 -7.49
N ILE A 79 1.47 -6.44 -7.34
CA ILE A 79 0.19 -6.59 -8.04
C ILE A 79 0.03 -5.45 -9.03
N ASN A 80 -0.27 -5.77 -10.28
CA ASN A 80 -0.65 -4.78 -11.28
C ASN A 80 -2.12 -4.40 -11.09
N TRP A 81 -2.37 -3.18 -10.64
CA TRP A 81 -3.73 -2.64 -10.48
C TRP A 81 -4.22 -1.85 -11.68
N SER A 82 -3.39 -1.67 -12.71
CA SER A 82 -3.81 -0.99 -13.93
C SER A 82 -4.59 -1.91 -14.87
N ASP A 83 -5.51 -1.33 -15.65
CA ASP A 83 -6.37 -2.04 -16.63
C ASP A 83 -5.65 -2.46 -17.92
N LYS A 84 -4.32 -2.62 -17.89
CA LYS A 84 -3.51 -2.96 -19.06
C LYS A 84 -2.29 -3.79 -18.71
N ASP A 85 -1.84 -4.54 -19.70
CA ASP A 85 -0.53 -5.16 -19.71
C ASP A 85 0.53 -4.07 -19.74
N THR A 86 1.52 -4.20 -18.87
CA THR A 86 2.42 -3.08 -18.58
C THR A 86 3.73 -3.57 -17.98
N GLN A 87 4.80 -2.90 -18.36
CA GLN A 87 6.09 -3.07 -17.71
C GLN A 87 6.07 -2.33 -16.37
N LYS A 88 6.37 -3.05 -15.29
CA LYS A 88 6.55 -2.49 -13.95
C LYS A 88 8.01 -2.54 -13.55
N THR A 89 8.38 -1.71 -12.57
CA THR A 89 9.73 -1.70 -12.00
C THR A 89 9.67 -1.93 -10.50
N LEU A 90 10.16 -3.08 -10.04
CA LEU A 90 10.39 -3.33 -8.62
C LEU A 90 11.69 -2.66 -8.20
N LYS A 91 11.64 -1.82 -7.16
CA LYS A 91 12.83 -1.26 -6.51
C LYS A 91 13.11 -2.05 -5.23
N LEU A 92 14.33 -2.55 -5.03
CA LEU A 92 14.68 -3.31 -3.83
C LEU A 92 14.52 -2.49 -2.55
N GLU A 93 14.63 -1.16 -2.64
CA GLU A 93 14.39 -0.23 -1.53
C GLU A 93 12.94 -0.32 -1.01
N ASP A 94 11.97 -0.65 -1.86
CA ASP A 94 10.57 -0.88 -1.45
C ASP A 94 10.45 -2.10 -0.53
N LEU A 95 11.43 -3.01 -0.62
CA LEU A 95 11.59 -4.18 0.26
C LEU A 95 12.52 -3.89 1.44
N GLY A 96 13.11 -2.69 1.51
CA GLY A 96 14.07 -2.27 2.55
C GLY A 96 15.51 -2.69 2.28
N PHE A 97 15.88 -3.00 1.04
CA PHE A 97 17.23 -3.48 0.69
C PHE A 97 17.87 -2.63 -0.42
N SER A 98 19.18 -2.39 -0.33
CA SER A 98 19.96 -1.75 -1.40
C SER A 98 20.42 -2.77 -2.45
N SER A 99 20.63 -4.02 -2.04
CA SER A 99 21.05 -5.13 -2.91
C SER A 99 20.66 -6.47 -2.28
N GLY A 100 20.68 -7.54 -3.07
CA GLY A 100 20.44 -8.91 -2.62
C GLY A 100 20.14 -9.84 -3.80
N TYR A 101 20.01 -11.14 -3.54
CA TYR A 101 19.64 -12.12 -4.55
C TYR A 101 18.12 -12.21 -4.69
N LEU A 102 17.60 -11.67 -5.79
CA LEU A 102 16.18 -11.68 -6.10
C LEU A 102 15.84 -12.89 -6.99
N ASN A 103 14.83 -13.66 -6.60
CA ASN A 103 14.34 -14.80 -7.38
C ASN A 103 12.82 -14.75 -7.52
N GLU A 104 12.30 -15.14 -8.68
CA GLU A 104 10.87 -15.39 -8.87
C GLU A 104 10.49 -16.71 -8.17
N VAL A 105 9.47 -16.67 -7.32
CA VAL A 105 9.08 -17.83 -6.50
C VAL A 105 8.45 -18.95 -7.34
N LEU A 106 7.63 -18.61 -8.34
CA LEU A 106 6.88 -19.62 -9.12
C LEU A 106 7.82 -20.49 -9.95
N THR A 107 8.79 -19.85 -10.62
CA THR A 107 9.68 -20.51 -11.58
C THR A 107 11.04 -20.86 -10.98
N GLY A 108 11.40 -20.27 -9.84
CA GLY A 108 12.75 -20.34 -9.26
C GLY A 108 13.78 -19.53 -10.04
N LYS A 109 13.38 -18.74 -11.04
CA LYS A 109 14.29 -18.00 -11.90
C LYS A 109 14.99 -16.87 -11.13
N PRO A 110 16.32 -16.75 -11.21
CA PRO A 110 17.02 -15.58 -10.68
C PRO A 110 16.69 -14.34 -11.51
N LEU A 111 16.40 -13.24 -10.81
CA LEU A 111 16.01 -11.96 -11.38
C LEU A 111 17.16 -10.97 -11.22
N GLN A 112 17.86 -10.68 -12.30
CA GLN A 112 19.03 -9.81 -12.27
C GLN A 112 18.59 -8.35 -12.08
N THR A 113 19.06 -7.73 -11.01
CA THR A 113 18.81 -6.31 -10.74
C THR A 113 19.90 -5.44 -11.36
N LEU A 114 19.52 -4.23 -11.80
CA LEU A 114 20.42 -3.17 -12.22
C LEU A 114 20.16 -1.97 -11.32
N ASP A 115 21.18 -1.48 -10.62
CA ASP A 115 21.08 -0.38 -9.65
C ASP A 115 19.94 -0.56 -8.63
N GLY A 116 19.78 -1.79 -8.13
CA GLY A 116 18.72 -2.14 -7.17
C GLY A 116 17.32 -2.16 -7.75
N LYS A 117 17.16 -2.20 -9.07
CA LYS A 117 15.86 -2.25 -9.76
C LYS A 117 15.73 -3.48 -10.63
N TYR A 118 14.51 -3.98 -10.77
CA TYR A 118 14.15 -5.05 -11.68
C TYR A 118 12.90 -4.67 -12.48
N GLY A 119 13.03 -4.62 -13.81
CA GLY A 119 11.90 -4.41 -14.71
C GLY A 119 11.27 -5.74 -15.12
N PHE A 120 9.93 -5.79 -15.18
CA PHE A 120 9.21 -6.98 -15.59
C PHE A 120 7.88 -6.64 -16.24
N ASP A 121 7.47 -7.45 -17.22
CA ASP A 121 6.15 -7.38 -17.82
C ASP A 121 5.16 -8.16 -16.96
N VAL A 122 4.01 -7.54 -16.67
CA VAL A 122 2.93 -8.17 -15.91
C VAL A 122 1.60 -7.90 -16.62
N PRO A 123 0.80 -8.95 -16.88
CA PRO A 123 -0.52 -8.78 -17.47
C PRO A 123 -1.43 -7.90 -16.62
N VAL A 124 -2.49 -7.37 -17.21
CA VAL A 124 -3.61 -6.76 -16.48
C VAL A 124 -4.06 -7.68 -15.34
N HIS A 125 -4.15 -7.12 -14.12
CA HIS A 125 -4.49 -7.82 -12.87
C HIS A 125 -3.54 -8.98 -12.49
N GLY A 126 -2.41 -9.10 -13.18
CA GLY A 126 -1.36 -10.06 -12.89
C GLY A 126 -0.54 -9.66 -11.67
N SER A 127 0.35 -10.57 -11.26
CA SER A 127 1.25 -10.33 -10.15
C SER A 127 2.59 -11.04 -10.33
N LEU A 128 3.57 -10.62 -9.54
CA LEU A 128 4.87 -11.25 -9.42
C LEU A 128 5.14 -11.55 -7.93
N LEU A 129 5.43 -12.81 -7.61
CA LEU A 129 5.89 -13.22 -6.28
C LEU A 129 7.41 -13.43 -6.32
N VAL A 130 8.15 -12.67 -5.52
CA VAL A 130 9.61 -12.72 -5.44
C VAL A 130 10.08 -13.04 -4.03
N ARG A 131 11.25 -13.68 -3.94
CA ARG A 131 12.01 -13.82 -2.70
C ARG A 131 13.36 -13.14 -2.84
N ILE A 132 13.72 -12.32 -1.86
CA ILE A 132 15.05 -11.74 -1.73
C ILE A 132 15.80 -12.40 -0.57
N THR A 133 16.99 -12.93 -0.87
CA THR A 133 17.94 -13.50 0.09
C THR A 133 19.21 -12.67 0.15
N GLU A 134 19.95 -12.78 1.25
CA GLU A 134 21.24 -12.07 1.47
C GLU A 134 21.15 -10.55 1.21
N GLY A 135 20.02 -9.96 1.61
CA GLY A 135 19.73 -8.56 1.39
C GLY A 135 20.62 -7.65 2.23
N GLN A 136 21.28 -6.68 1.61
CA GLN A 136 21.92 -5.56 2.29
C GLN A 136 20.88 -4.48 2.56
N LEU A 137 20.77 -4.01 3.79
CA LEU A 137 19.74 -3.05 4.17
C LEU A 137 19.93 -1.72 3.45
N ALA A 138 18.85 -1.19 2.88
CA ALA A 138 18.84 0.17 2.37
C ALA A 138 18.89 1.17 3.52
N PRO A 139 19.52 2.35 3.32
CA PRO A 139 19.35 3.48 4.22
C PRO A 139 17.87 3.79 4.40
N GLN A 140 17.46 4.07 5.65
CA GLN A 140 16.09 4.47 5.90
C GLN A 140 15.84 5.87 5.32
N PRO A 141 14.71 6.10 4.63
CA PRO A 141 14.39 7.42 4.11
C PRO A 141 14.31 8.44 5.24
N ASN A 142 14.94 9.61 5.05
CA ASN A 142 14.78 10.74 5.95
C ASN A 142 13.49 11.48 5.61
N PHE A 143 12.63 11.71 6.59
CA PHE A 143 11.33 12.34 6.40
C PHE A 143 11.22 13.66 7.14
N LYS A 144 10.70 14.69 6.47
CA LYS A 144 10.22 15.92 7.11
C LYS A 144 8.74 15.77 7.42
N ARG A 145 8.36 15.93 8.68
CA ARG A 145 6.98 15.73 9.16
C ARG A 145 6.15 17.01 9.12
N PHE A 146 4.91 16.88 8.67
CA PHE A 146 3.89 17.93 8.59
C PHE A 146 2.66 17.50 9.41
N PRO A 147 2.61 17.81 10.72
CA PRO A 147 1.46 17.47 11.55
C PRO A 147 0.22 18.24 11.11
N VAL A 148 -0.97 17.74 11.46
CA VAL A 148 -2.25 18.43 11.15
C VAL A 148 -2.36 19.85 11.70
N LYS A 149 -1.54 20.21 12.70
CA LYS A 149 -1.45 21.60 13.20
C LYS A 149 -0.93 22.60 12.16
N LEU A 150 -0.20 22.13 11.15
CA LEU A 150 0.32 22.95 10.05
C LEU A 150 -0.63 22.97 8.85
N ALA A 151 -1.74 22.24 8.91
CA ALA A 151 -2.70 22.18 7.83
C ALA A 151 -3.83 23.20 8.02
N GLU A 152 -4.39 23.64 6.89
CA GLU A 152 -5.65 24.38 6.86
C GLU A 152 -6.82 23.40 6.81
N LEU A 153 -7.81 23.61 7.66
CA LEU A 153 -9.03 22.81 7.72
C LEU A 153 -10.18 23.56 7.07
N SER A 154 -11.06 22.81 6.41
CA SER A 154 -12.26 23.38 5.77
C SER A 154 -13.45 22.43 5.91
N GLY A 155 -14.64 22.91 5.54
CA GLY A 155 -15.81 22.06 5.35
C GLY A 155 -16.31 21.31 6.58
N GLY A 156 -16.01 21.79 7.80
CA GLY A 156 -16.41 21.18 9.07
C GLY A 156 -15.32 20.36 9.77
N ALA A 157 -14.20 20.08 9.10
CA ALA A 157 -13.07 19.40 9.71
C ALA A 157 -12.48 20.25 10.85
N TYR A 158 -12.07 19.59 11.94
CA TYR A 158 -11.45 20.25 13.08
C TYR A 158 -10.37 19.37 13.71
N ILE A 159 -9.51 19.97 14.54
CA ILE A 159 -8.49 19.23 15.28
C ILE A 159 -9.07 18.73 16.60
N LYS A 160 -9.04 17.40 16.78
CA LYS A 160 -9.32 16.72 18.04
C LYS A 160 -8.02 16.30 18.70
N GLN A 161 -7.97 16.35 20.03
CA GLN A 161 -6.88 15.76 20.81
C GLN A 161 -7.35 14.42 21.38
N LEU A 162 -6.55 13.37 21.16
CA LEU A 162 -6.77 12.04 21.73
C LEU A 162 -6.36 12.02 23.21
N ASN A 163 -6.75 10.97 23.93
CA ASN A 163 -6.35 10.79 25.33
C ASN A 163 -4.83 10.61 25.49
N THR A 164 -4.18 10.14 24.43
CA THR A 164 -2.72 10.02 24.32
C THR A 164 -2.00 11.38 24.15
N GLY A 165 -2.76 12.47 23.93
CA GLY A 165 -2.22 13.79 23.63
C GLY A 165 -1.93 14.03 22.13
N VAL A 166 -2.03 13.00 21.29
CA VAL A 166 -1.89 13.13 19.84
C VAL A 166 -3.03 13.99 19.28
N LYS A 167 -2.70 14.92 18.38
CA LYS A 167 -3.70 15.74 17.68
C LYS A 167 -4.00 15.14 16.31
N VAL A 168 -5.27 15.05 15.99
CA VAL A 168 -5.76 14.50 14.73
C VAL A 168 -6.72 15.47 14.07
N ALA A 169 -6.69 15.57 12.75
CA ALA A 169 -7.75 16.19 11.98
C ALA A 169 -8.85 15.14 11.81
N THR A 170 -10.04 15.44 12.33
CA THR A 170 -11.22 14.59 12.23
C THR A 170 -12.27 15.27 11.37
N GLU A 171 -13.29 14.50 11.00
CA GLU A 171 -14.36 14.93 10.11
C GLU A 171 -13.84 15.49 8.78
N VAL A 172 -12.76 14.90 8.25
CA VAL A 172 -12.20 15.21 6.91
C VAL A 172 -13.10 14.58 5.84
N ALA A 173 -14.36 15.02 5.81
CA ALA A 173 -15.57 14.51 5.14
C ALA A 173 -16.46 13.60 5.98
N THR A 174 -17.53 14.21 6.49
CA THR A 174 -18.64 13.52 7.13
C THR A 174 -19.86 13.56 6.22
N GLY A 175 -20.18 12.41 5.61
CA GLY A 175 -21.35 12.23 4.73
C GLY A 175 -22.73 12.38 5.39
N LEU A 176 -22.82 12.76 6.68
CA LEU A 176 -24.12 12.86 7.39
C LEU A 176 -24.84 14.20 7.22
N LYS A 177 -24.23 15.20 6.59
CA LYS A 177 -24.92 16.46 6.26
C LYS A 177 -24.56 16.93 4.85
N PRO A 178 -25.54 17.38 4.03
CA PRO A 178 -25.32 17.84 2.65
C PRO A 178 -24.49 19.15 2.53
N LYS A 179 -23.73 19.55 3.57
CA LYS A 179 -23.02 20.83 3.65
C LYS A 179 -21.56 20.75 4.11
N HIS A 180 -21.00 19.57 4.38
CA HIS A 180 -19.68 19.46 5.01
C HIS A 180 -18.77 18.43 4.30
N LYS A 181 -18.23 18.82 3.14
CA LYS A 181 -17.04 18.17 2.57
C LYS A 181 -15.82 18.64 3.36
N GLY A 182 -15.58 18.04 4.52
CA GLY A 182 -14.42 18.35 5.34
C GLY A 182 -13.13 18.18 4.54
N GLY A 183 -12.22 19.13 4.67
CA GLY A 183 -10.98 19.18 3.92
C GLY A 183 -9.78 19.43 4.83
N LEU A 184 -8.64 18.90 4.42
CA LEU A 184 -7.35 19.03 5.09
C LEU A 184 -6.29 19.37 4.05
N LEU A 185 -5.84 20.63 4.06
CA LEU A 185 -4.88 21.16 3.10
C LEU A 185 -3.53 21.41 3.77
N TRP A 186 -2.51 20.67 3.34
CA TRP A 186 -1.12 21.04 3.62
C TRP A 186 -0.55 21.87 2.48
N LYS A 187 0.14 22.96 2.84
CA LYS A 187 0.89 23.83 1.94
C LYS A 187 2.39 23.69 2.16
N ASP A 188 3.16 24.26 1.23
CA ASP A 188 4.63 24.32 1.30
C ASP A 188 5.26 22.93 1.44
N ILE A 189 4.67 21.95 0.75
CA ILE A 189 5.14 20.57 0.72
C ILE A 189 6.24 20.43 -0.32
N PRO A 190 7.50 20.17 0.07
CA PRO A 190 8.60 20.02 -0.89
C PRO A 190 8.43 18.73 -1.70
N SER A 191 8.96 18.69 -2.91
CA SER A 191 9.18 17.43 -3.64
C SER A 191 10.54 16.79 -3.29
N SER A 192 10.63 15.47 -3.49
CA SER A 192 11.92 14.75 -3.58
C SER A 192 12.37 14.61 -5.03
N LEU A 193 13.40 13.79 -5.29
CA LEU A 193 14.01 13.63 -6.62
C LEU A 193 13.01 13.04 -7.65
N ASN A 194 13.11 13.50 -8.90
CA ASN A 194 12.54 12.87 -10.12
C ASN A 194 11.00 12.83 -10.20
N ASP A 195 10.31 13.95 -9.94
CA ASP A 195 8.85 14.13 -10.13
C ASP A 195 7.93 13.19 -9.32
N GLU A 196 8.50 12.27 -8.55
CA GLU A 196 7.81 11.33 -7.68
C GLU A 196 8.37 11.45 -6.26
N THR A 197 7.48 11.67 -5.29
CA THR A 197 7.85 11.91 -3.90
C THR A 197 7.25 10.89 -2.97
N LEU A 198 8.10 10.23 -2.20
CA LEU A 198 7.66 9.28 -1.19
C LEU A 198 7.05 10.05 0.00
N VAL A 199 5.78 9.80 0.25
CA VAL A 199 5.01 10.40 1.34
C VAL A 199 4.54 9.31 2.29
N SER A 200 4.79 9.50 3.58
CA SER A 200 4.25 8.67 4.66
C SER A 200 3.06 9.34 5.30
N PHE A 201 1.95 8.63 5.42
CA PHE A 201 0.78 9.09 6.15
C PHE A 201 0.65 8.39 7.50
N GLU A 202 0.29 9.18 8.50
CA GLU A 202 -0.17 8.69 9.80
C GLU A 202 -1.67 8.99 9.94
N TYR A 203 -2.46 7.95 10.21
CA TYR A 203 -3.92 8.04 10.17
C TYR A 203 -4.61 7.04 11.10
N ILE A 204 -5.91 7.21 11.32
CA ILE A 204 -6.77 6.32 12.10
C ILE A 204 -7.99 5.96 11.27
N ASN A 205 -8.15 4.66 11.01
CA ASN A 205 -9.29 4.04 10.34
C ASN A 205 -9.64 2.70 11.02
N PRO A 206 -10.33 2.69 12.16
CA PRO A 206 -10.68 1.45 12.86
C PRO A 206 -12.06 0.93 12.48
N GLN A 207 -12.74 1.60 11.54
CA GLN A 207 -14.10 1.27 11.15
C GLN A 207 -14.10 -0.02 10.32
N LEU A 208 -14.76 -1.04 10.85
CA LEU A 208 -15.17 -2.22 10.09
C LEU A 208 -16.48 -1.92 9.38
N SER A 209 -16.64 -2.44 8.17
CA SER A 209 -17.96 -2.42 7.53
C SER A 209 -18.96 -3.16 8.40
N PRO A 210 -20.12 -2.56 8.74
CA PRO A 210 -21.10 -3.16 9.63
C PRO A 210 -21.91 -4.29 8.96
N GLU A 211 -21.75 -4.50 7.66
CA GLU A 211 -22.51 -5.48 6.87
C GLU A 211 -21.57 -6.51 6.24
N ASN A 212 -21.98 -7.79 6.25
CA ASN A 212 -21.28 -8.91 5.60
C ASN A 212 -21.57 -9.02 4.10
N MET A 213 -22.13 -7.97 3.49
CA MET A 213 -22.54 -7.99 2.09
C MET A 213 -21.45 -7.39 1.20
N ASP A 214 -21.30 -8.02 0.05
CA ASP A 214 -20.39 -7.72 -1.07
C ASP A 214 -20.73 -6.37 -1.78
N ASN A 215 -21.25 -5.39 -1.04
CA ASN A 215 -21.71 -4.11 -1.55
C ASN A 215 -20.77 -2.99 -1.08
N SER A 216 -19.80 -2.60 -1.93
CA SER A 216 -19.05 -1.32 -1.98
C SER A 216 -18.47 -0.66 -0.70
N LYS A 217 -18.73 -1.18 0.50
CA LYS A 217 -18.26 -0.71 1.80
C LYS A 217 -17.03 -1.54 2.17
N LEU A 218 -15.97 -1.33 1.41
CA LEU A 218 -14.72 -2.05 1.57
C LEU A 218 -14.07 -1.68 2.91
N ASN A 219 -13.27 -2.58 3.48
CA ASN A 219 -12.52 -2.36 4.72
C ASN A 219 -11.31 -1.41 4.52
N PHE A 220 -11.36 -0.56 3.51
CA PHE A 220 -10.45 0.54 3.30
C PHE A 220 -11.26 1.80 3.01
N LYS A 221 -10.63 2.96 3.17
CA LYS A 221 -11.24 4.24 2.81
C LYS A 221 -10.57 4.74 1.55
N HIS A 222 -11.35 4.84 0.47
CA HIS A 222 -10.95 5.44 -0.78
C HIS A 222 -10.94 6.96 -0.61
N VAL A 223 -9.75 7.57 -0.65
CA VAL A 223 -9.59 8.99 -0.35
C VAL A 223 -8.98 9.73 -1.55
N PRO A 224 -9.66 10.78 -2.05
CA PRO A 224 -9.10 11.66 -3.06
C PRO A 224 -8.10 12.64 -2.46
N LEU A 225 -6.95 12.71 -3.10
CA LEU A 225 -5.87 13.66 -2.87
C LEU A 225 -5.80 14.59 -4.08
N VAL A 226 -6.02 15.88 -3.86
CA VAL A 226 -5.85 16.90 -4.88
C VAL A 226 -4.47 17.53 -4.72
N ILE A 227 -3.59 17.30 -5.70
CA ILE A 227 -2.24 17.86 -5.73
C ILE A 227 -2.23 19.10 -6.61
N ASN A 228 -1.69 20.21 -6.09
CA ASN A 228 -1.54 21.50 -6.79
C ASN A 228 -2.83 22.02 -7.45
N ASN A 229 -3.99 21.69 -6.87
CA ASN A 229 -5.34 22.05 -7.38
C ASN A 229 -5.63 21.60 -8.82
N ASN A 230 -4.89 20.61 -9.34
CA ASN A 230 -4.98 20.23 -10.75
C ASN A 230 -5.49 18.79 -10.92
N GLN A 231 -4.82 17.83 -10.28
CA GLN A 231 -5.08 16.41 -10.48
C GLN A 231 -5.51 15.73 -9.18
N VAL A 232 -6.54 14.89 -9.29
CA VAL A 232 -7.03 14.02 -8.21
C VAL A 232 -6.34 12.67 -8.33
N PHE A 233 -5.76 12.21 -7.23
CA PHE A 233 -5.22 10.87 -7.05
C PHE A 233 -6.00 10.17 -5.96
N TYR A 234 -6.18 8.85 -6.06
CA TYR A 234 -6.87 8.11 -5.03
C TYR A 234 -5.90 7.24 -4.22
N LEU A 235 -6.10 7.22 -2.90
CA LEU A 235 -5.41 6.34 -1.97
C LEU A 235 -6.42 5.56 -1.14
N ASP A 236 -6.31 4.23 -1.15
CA ASP A 236 -7.11 3.36 -0.30
C ASP A 236 -6.44 3.11 1.04
N PHE A 237 -6.87 3.81 2.10
CA PHE A 237 -6.34 3.66 3.45
C PHE A 237 -6.92 2.42 4.14
N PRO A 238 -6.14 1.35 4.40
CA PRO A 238 -6.65 0.14 5.04
C PRO A 238 -7.06 0.38 6.50
N ILE A 239 -7.70 -0.61 7.13
CA ILE A 239 -7.98 -0.56 8.57
C ILE A 239 -6.67 -0.39 9.36
N SER A 240 -6.62 0.63 10.22
CA SER A 240 -5.44 1.00 11.01
C SER A 240 -5.35 0.26 12.35
N GLY A 241 -6.43 -0.42 12.78
CA GLY A 241 -6.54 -1.09 14.08
C GLY A 241 -7.99 -1.16 14.54
N LYS A 242 -8.23 -1.47 15.82
CA LYS A 242 -9.59 -1.54 16.39
C LYS A 242 -10.02 -0.31 17.20
N LEU A 243 -9.14 0.69 17.37
CA LEU A 243 -9.35 1.79 18.31
C LEU A 243 -9.14 3.15 17.64
N TRP A 244 -10.06 4.09 17.89
CA TRP A 244 -9.96 5.51 17.50
C TRP A 244 -8.87 6.29 18.28
N GLU A 245 -8.15 5.63 19.18
CA GLU A 245 -7.11 6.22 20.03
C GLU A 245 -5.68 5.86 19.57
N LYS A 246 -5.54 5.00 18.54
CA LYS A 246 -4.24 4.48 18.10
C LYS A 246 -3.99 4.74 16.61
N PRO A 247 -3.19 5.77 16.28
CA PRO A 247 -2.71 6.00 14.92
C PRO A 247 -1.93 4.80 14.36
N SER A 248 -2.13 4.53 13.07
CA SER A 248 -1.22 3.72 12.26
C SER A 248 -0.18 4.61 11.61
N THR A 249 1.03 4.08 11.46
CA THR A 249 2.21 4.76 10.92
C THR A 249 2.83 3.91 9.82
N GLY A 250 3.56 4.52 8.88
CA GLY A 250 4.32 3.79 7.86
C GLY A 250 3.49 3.38 6.64
N PHE A 251 2.30 3.96 6.44
CA PHE A 251 1.63 3.89 5.15
C PHE A 251 2.36 4.79 4.16
N LEU A 252 3.03 4.18 3.16
CA LEU A 252 3.83 4.88 2.18
C LEU A 252 3.12 4.91 0.82
N ALA A 253 3.04 6.10 0.23
CA ALA A 253 2.55 6.31 -1.12
C ALA A 253 3.57 7.13 -1.90
N LEU A 254 3.72 6.83 -3.19
CA LEU A 254 4.50 7.64 -4.11
C LEU A 254 3.56 8.65 -4.79
N LEU A 255 3.78 9.94 -4.58
CA LEU A 255 2.93 11.01 -5.10
C LEU A 255 3.67 11.87 -6.12
N PRO A 256 3.03 12.31 -7.21
CA PRO A 256 3.68 13.10 -8.25
C PRO A 256 3.75 14.58 -7.85
N LEU A 257 4.62 14.90 -6.91
CA LEU A 257 4.88 16.28 -6.48
C LEU A 257 5.85 16.95 -7.44
N GLN A 258 5.46 18.11 -7.94
CA GLN A 258 6.26 18.91 -8.87
C GLN A 258 7.45 19.55 -8.16
N ASP A 259 8.50 19.86 -8.92
CA ASP A 259 9.66 20.59 -8.40
C ASP A 259 9.27 21.90 -7.71
N GLY A 260 9.73 22.06 -6.46
CA GLY A 260 9.41 23.21 -5.63
C GLY A 260 8.45 22.88 -4.49
N LEU A 261 7.52 23.81 -4.22
CA LEU A 261 6.54 23.70 -3.14
C LEU A 261 5.17 23.34 -3.71
N ASN A 262 4.54 22.36 -3.08
CA ASN A 262 3.29 21.75 -3.52
C ASN A 262 2.19 21.95 -2.47
N THR A 263 0.95 21.80 -2.90
CA THR A 263 -0.19 21.63 -2.02
C THR A 263 -0.72 20.20 -2.10
N ILE A 264 -1.13 19.67 -0.96
CA ILE A 264 -1.82 18.38 -0.86
C ILE A 264 -3.12 18.62 -0.10
N LEU A 265 -4.23 18.60 -0.82
CA LEU A 265 -5.56 18.67 -0.24
C LEU A 265 -6.15 17.26 -0.17
N ILE A 266 -6.46 16.82 1.04
CA ILE A 266 -7.34 15.70 1.26
C ILE A 266 -8.75 16.23 1.39
N GLN A 267 -9.61 15.83 0.46
CA GLN A 267 -11.05 16.01 0.57
C GLN A 267 -11.66 14.62 0.73
N GLY A 268 -12.82 14.48 1.34
CA GLY A 268 -13.54 13.22 1.24
C GLY A 268 -14.73 13.31 0.31
N GLU A 269 -14.93 12.21 -0.41
CA GLU A 269 -16.01 11.96 -1.34
C GLU A 269 -16.88 10.83 -0.75
N GLY A 270 -17.81 11.16 0.14
CA GLY A 270 -18.83 10.21 0.62
C GLY A 270 -18.84 9.95 2.13
N ASP A 271 -18.86 8.67 2.50
CA ASP A 271 -18.96 8.18 3.89
C ASP A 271 -17.85 8.73 4.78
N TRP A 272 -18.00 8.59 6.11
CA TRP A 272 -17.06 9.10 7.11
C TRP A 272 -15.61 8.79 6.74
N ALA A 273 -14.81 9.85 6.66
CA ALA A 273 -13.38 9.75 6.43
C ALA A 273 -12.59 9.37 7.68
N LEU A 274 -11.36 8.90 7.43
CA LEU A 274 -10.36 8.66 8.46
C LEU A 274 -9.89 9.94 9.15
N ASP A 275 -9.42 9.78 10.38
CA ASP A 275 -8.69 10.84 11.06
C ASP A 275 -7.23 10.84 10.60
N PHE A 276 -6.67 12.02 10.33
CA PHE A 276 -5.26 12.16 9.95
C PHE A 276 -4.45 12.74 11.11
N VAL A 277 -3.20 12.31 11.25
CA VAL A 277 -2.26 12.81 12.28
C VAL A 277 -1.19 13.69 11.64
N SER A 278 -0.60 13.20 10.56
CA SER A 278 0.42 13.93 9.78
C SER A 278 0.61 13.28 8.42
N LEU A 279 1.16 14.04 7.49
CA LEU A 279 1.96 13.47 6.42
C LEU A 279 3.44 13.77 6.66
N SER A 280 4.32 12.95 6.13
CA SER A 280 5.77 13.17 6.17
C SER A 280 6.36 12.91 4.79
N VAL A 281 7.31 13.75 4.39
CA VAL A 281 7.79 13.80 3.01
C VAL A 281 9.28 13.49 2.97
N GLN A 282 9.67 12.54 2.12
CA GLN A 282 11.07 12.17 1.97
C GLN A 282 11.90 13.39 1.57
N GLN A 283 13.01 13.61 2.27
CA GLN A 283 13.94 14.68 1.96
C GLN A 283 14.96 14.22 0.91
N LYS A 284 15.37 15.13 0.04
CA LYS A 284 16.55 14.93 -0.82
C LYS A 284 17.76 14.74 0.10
N LEU A 285 18.57 13.71 -0.16
CA LEU A 285 19.87 13.51 0.51
C LEU A 285 20.85 14.61 0.10
#